data_AF-A0A961LEX6-F1
#
_entry.id   AF-A0A961LEX6-F1
#
_cell.length_a   1.000
_cell.length_b   1.000
_cell.length_c   1.000
_cell.angle_alpha   90.00
_cell.angle_beta   90.00
_cell.angle_gamma   90.00
#
_symmetry.space_group_name_H-M   'P 1'
#
loop_
_entity.id
_entity.type
_entity.pdbx_description
1 polymer ?
#
loop_
_entity_poly.entity_id
_entity_poly.type
_entity_poly.pdbx_seq_one_letter_code
_entity_poly.pdbx_strand_id
1 'polypeptide(L)'
;HSGALGWVGMVSMGAMYYLFPKLWGRKEVYSLRLVSWHVWLSTLGIVVYASAMWVSGIMQGLMWREYSDQGFLVYSFAETVEAMHPYYVIRAFGGLLFLLGALIMIYNLYRTVRGDTRAEAPTGVPAAA
;
A
#
# COMPACT_ATOMS: atom_id res chain seq x y z
N HIS A 1 -1.51 -4.70 9.76
CA HIS A 1 -1.55 -3.97 8.47
C HIS A 1 -1.79 -4.87 7.28
N SER A 2 -1.21 -6.08 7.20
CA SER A 2 -1.46 -7.01 6.09
C SER A 2 -2.94 -7.27 5.81
N GLY A 3 -3.76 -7.55 6.84
CA GLY A 3 -5.21 -7.68 6.66
C GLY A 3 -5.94 -6.35 6.42
N ALA A 4 -5.57 -5.29 7.13
CA ALA A 4 -6.23 -3.99 6.98
C ALA A 4 -6.03 -3.40 5.57
N LEU A 5 -4.79 -3.37 5.07
CA LEU A 5 -4.45 -2.80 3.77
C LEU A 5 -4.68 -3.82 2.65
N GLY A 6 -4.15 -5.04 2.80
CA GLY A 6 -4.16 -6.05 1.74
C GLY A 6 -5.49 -6.77 1.54
N TRP A 7 -6.33 -6.86 2.59
CA TRP A 7 -7.66 -7.47 2.48
C TRP A 7 -8.75 -6.41 2.47
N VAL A 8 -8.99 -5.75 3.62
CA VAL A 8 -10.12 -4.81 3.78
C VAL A 8 -10.00 -3.65 2.78
N GLY A 9 -8.85 -3.00 2.72
CA GLY A 9 -8.59 -1.89 1.80
C GLY A 9 -8.80 -2.28 0.34
N MET A 10 -8.11 -3.33 -0.13
CA MET A 10 -8.18 -3.75 -1.53
C MET A 10 -9.59 -4.18 -1.97
N VAL A 11 -10.31 -4.95 -1.14
CA VAL A 11 -11.68 -5.39 -1.46
C VAL A 11 -12.64 -4.20 -1.50
N SER A 12 -12.58 -3.30 -0.50
CA SER A 12 -13.44 -2.12 -0.47
C SER A 12 -13.17 -1.18 -1.66
N MET A 13 -11.90 -0.94 -1.99
CA MET A 13 -11.53 -0.10 -3.14
C MET A 13 -11.94 -0.73 -4.48
N GLY A 14 -11.79 -2.06 -4.62
CA GLY A 14 -12.28 -2.79 -5.79
C GLY A 14 -13.80 -2.69 -5.95
N ALA A 15 -14.54 -2.82 -4.85
CA ALA A 15 -15.99 -2.62 -4.84
C ALA A 15 -16.38 -1.19 -5.24
N MET A 16 -15.63 -0.17 -4.78
CA MET A 16 -15.86 1.22 -5.17
C MET A 16 -15.67 1.43 -6.68
N TYR A 17 -14.61 0.89 -7.29
CA TYR A 17 -14.40 0.99 -8.74
C TYR A 17 -15.52 0.36 -9.56
N TYR A 18 -16.16 -0.68 -9.05
CA TYR A 18 -17.31 -1.30 -9.69
C TYR A 18 -18.62 -0.51 -9.49
N LEU A 19 -18.87 -0.02 -8.27
CA LEU A 19 -20.13 0.61 -7.90
C LEU A 19 -20.25 2.06 -8.39
N PHE A 20 -19.17 2.84 -8.33
CA PHE A 20 -19.22 4.28 -8.65
C PHE A 20 -19.73 4.59 -10.06
N PRO A 21 -19.24 3.95 -11.14
CA PRO A 21 -19.78 4.19 -12.48
C PRO A 21 -21.28 3.89 -12.55
N LYS A 22 -21.73 2.79 -11.93
CA LYS A 22 -23.13 2.36 -11.96
C LYS A 22 -24.05 3.33 -11.24
N LEU A 23 -23.65 3.79 -10.06
CA LEU A 23 -24.42 4.75 -9.26
C LEU A 23 -24.58 6.11 -9.97
N TRP A 24 -23.60 6.50 -10.80
CA TRP A 24 -23.64 7.74 -11.57
C TRP A 24 -24.02 7.56 -13.05
N GLY A 25 -24.55 6.40 -13.45
CA GLY A 25 -24.99 6.14 -14.82
C GLY A 25 -23.88 6.23 -15.87
N ARG A 26 -22.64 5.94 -15.49
CA ARG A 26 -21.46 5.92 -16.37
C ARG A 26 -21.18 4.50 -16.85
N LYS A 27 -20.72 4.38 -18.10
CA LYS A 27 -20.35 3.08 -18.69
C LYS A 27 -19.14 2.45 -17.98
N GLU A 28 -18.17 3.27 -17.59
CA GLU A 28 -16.93 2.85 -16.97
C GLU A 28 -16.33 3.97 -16.11
N VAL A 29 -15.25 3.66 -15.41
CA VAL A 29 -14.44 4.65 -14.68
C VAL A 29 -13.66 5.55 -15.66
N TYR A 30 -13.30 6.75 -15.21
CA TYR A 30 -12.61 7.75 -16.05
C TYR A 30 -11.32 7.23 -16.72
N SER A 31 -10.55 6.37 -16.05
CA SER A 31 -9.33 5.79 -16.61
C SER A 31 -9.03 4.42 -15.99
N LEU A 32 -8.95 3.39 -16.82
CA LEU A 32 -8.52 2.05 -16.40
C LEU A 32 -7.01 2.03 -16.10
N ARG A 33 -6.22 2.86 -16.79
CA ARG A 33 -4.77 2.98 -16.50
C ARG A 33 -4.50 3.52 -15.11
N LEU A 34 -5.30 4.47 -14.62
CA LEU A 34 -5.21 4.96 -13.24
C LEU A 34 -5.59 3.89 -12.22
N VAL A 35 -6.54 2.99 -12.54
CA VAL A 35 -6.83 1.82 -11.69
C VAL A 35 -5.61 0.93 -11.58
N SER A 36 -4.95 0.61 -12.71
CA SER A 36 -3.72 -0.19 -12.70
C SER A 36 -2.60 0.45 -11.87
N TRP A 37 -2.39 1.77 -12.01
CA TRP A 37 -1.42 2.50 -11.20
C TRP A 37 -1.74 2.45 -9.71
N HIS A 38 -3.00 2.64 -9.35
CA HIS A 38 -3.44 2.50 -7.97
C HIS A 38 -3.13 1.09 -7.45
N VAL A 39 -3.51 0.03 -8.17
CA VAL A 39 -3.27 -1.35 -7.75
C VAL A 39 -1.78 -1.62 -7.56
N TRP A 40 -0.92 -1.19 -8.49
CA TRP A 40 0.53 -1.40 -8.37
C TRP A 40 1.15 -0.64 -7.19
N LEU A 41 0.78 0.63 -7.00
CA LEU A 41 1.28 1.43 -5.88
C LEU A 41 0.82 0.87 -4.53
N SER A 42 -0.45 0.51 -4.41
CA SER A 42 -1.02 -0.10 -3.20
C SER A 42 -0.35 -1.44 -2.90
N THR A 43 -0.19 -2.30 -3.91
CA THR A 43 0.44 -3.62 -3.73
C THR A 43 1.90 -3.50 -3.30
N LEU A 44 2.67 -2.64 -3.98
CA LEU A 44 4.06 -2.39 -3.61
C LEU A 44 4.16 -1.81 -2.18
N GLY A 45 3.31 -0.85 -1.84
CA GLY A 45 3.23 -0.26 -0.50
C GLY A 45 2.94 -1.31 0.58
N ILE A 46 1.98 -2.22 0.33
CA ILE A 46 1.65 -3.32 1.25
C ILE A 46 2.85 -4.25 1.46
N VAL A 47 3.52 -4.66 0.37
CA VAL A 47 4.66 -5.58 0.45
C VAL A 47 5.82 -4.96 1.22
N VAL A 48 6.16 -3.70 0.94
CA VAL A 48 7.20 -2.96 1.66
C VAL A 48 6.85 -2.79 3.14
N TYR A 49 5.58 -2.49 3.45
CA TYR A 49 5.12 -2.37 4.82
C TYR A 49 5.25 -3.71 5.56
N ALA A 50 4.74 -4.79 4.96
CA ALA A 50 4.70 -6.10 5.58
C ALA A 50 6.11 -6.65 5.82
N SER A 51 7.02 -6.52 4.84
CA SER A 51 8.40 -6.97 4.98
C SER A 51 9.13 -6.24 6.12
N ALA A 52 9.00 -4.90 6.19
CA ALA A 52 9.61 -4.12 7.26
C ALA A 52 9.13 -4.54 8.64
N MET A 53 7.82 -4.79 8.80
CA MET A 53 7.25 -5.16 10.10
C MET A 53 7.50 -6.61 10.51
N TRP A 54 7.68 -7.52 9.56
CA TRP A 54 8.13 -8.87 9.88
C TRP A 54 9.56 -8.87 10.39
N VAL A 55 10.47 -8.19 9.69
CA VAL A 55 11.87 -8.12 10.10
C VAL A 55 12.00 -7.39 11.45
N SER A 56 11.29 -6.27 11.63
CA SER A 56 11.29 -5.56 12.91
C SER A 56 10.76 -6.42 14.05
N GLY A 57 9.65 -7.14 13.84
CA GLY A 57 9.06 -8.02 14.85
C GLY A 57 9.99 -9.16 15.26
N ILE A 58 10.67 -9.79 14.29
CA ILE A 58 11.67 -10.82 14.57
C ILE A 58 12.83 -10.22 15.37
N MET A 59 13.38 -9.08 14.93
CA MET A 59 14.52 -8.47 15.61
C MET A 59 14.18 -8.04 17.04
N GLN A 60 13.02 -7.42 17.28
CA GLN A 60 12.56 -7.11 18.64
C GLN A 60 12.43 -8.38 19.49
N GLY A 61 11.82 -9.44 18.94
CA GLY A 61 11.67 -10.71 19.64
C GLY A 61 13.01 -11.38 19.98
N LEU A 62 14.01 -11.27 19.10
CA LEU A 62 15.37 -11.76 19.37
C LEU A 62 16.07 -10.92 20.44
N MET A 63 16.06 -9.59 20.30
CA MET A 63 16.73 -8.70 21.26
C MET A 63 16.16 -8.83 22.67
N TRP A 64 14.83 -8.95 22.80
CA TRP A 64 14.17 -9.10 24.11
C TRP A 64 14.44 -10.42 24.81
N ARG A 65 14.86 -11.46 24.08
CA ARG A 65 15.13 -12.80 24.64
C ARG A 65 16.61 -13.17 24.63
N GLU A 66 17.48 -12.25 24.25
CA GLU A 66 18.91 -12.51 24.15
C GLU A 66 19.54 -12.43 25.55
N TYR A 67 20.08 -13.56 26.01
CA TYR A 67 20.81 -13.66 27.27
C TYR A 67 22.28 -13.95 27.01
N SER A 68 23.16 -13.25 27.72
CA SER A 68 24.59 -13.53 27.74
C SER A 68 24.89 -14.87 28.41
N ASP A 69 26.11 -15.38 28.25
CA ASP A 69 26.59 -16.60 28.90
C ASP A 69 26.46 -16.58 30.44
N GLN A 70 26.36 -15.38 31.02
CA GLN A 70 26.17 -15.15 32.45
C GLN A 70 24.70 -15.02 32.88
N GLY A 71 23.75 -15.14 31.95
CA GLY A 71 22.31 -15.06 32.21
C GLY A 71 21.74 -13.65 32.31
N PHE A 72 22.51 -12.60 32.00
CA PHE A 72 22.00 -11.23 31.91
C PHE A 72 21.44 -10.93 30.52
N LEU A 73 20.41 -10.07 30.42
CA LEU A 73 19.93 -9.58 29.13
C LEU A 73 21.03 -8.81 28.40
N VAL A 74 21.25 -9.15 27.13
CA VAL A 74 22.27 -8.51 26.29
C VAL A 74 21.85 -7.10 25.87
N TYR A 75 20.57 -6.90 25.57
CA TYR A 75 20.05 -5.64 25.09
C TYR A 75 19.09 -5.01 26.09
N SER A 76 19.26 -3.72 26.33
CA SER A 76 18.26 -2.89 26.99
C SER A 76 17.06 -2.62 26.06
N PHE A 77 15.96 -2.20 26.66
CA PHE A 77 14.78 -1.80 25.88
C PHE A 77 15.07 -0.59 24.98
N ALA A 78 15.88 0.38 25.44
CA ALA A 78 16.23 1.57 24.68
C ALA A 78 17.02 1.22 23.40
N GLU A 79 17.97 0.30 23.49
CA GLU A 79 18.73 -0.19 22.31
C GLU A 79 17.81 -0.89 21.31
N THR A 80 16.82 -1.64 21.81
CA THR A 80 15.83 -2.26 20.93
C THR A 80 15.00 -1.20 20.18
N VAL A 81 14.59 -0.13 20.86
CA VAL A 81 13.82 0.97 20.23
C VAL A 81 14.67 1.70 19.18
N GLU A 82 15.94 1.97 19.48
CA GLU A 82 16.87 2.61 18.55
C GLU A 82 17.07 1.76 17.28
N ALA A 83 17.28 0.45 17.44
CA ALA A 83 17.41 -0.50 16.33
C ALA A 83 16.16 -0.54 15.42
N MET A 84 14.99 -0.15 15.92
CA MET A 84 13.75 -0.16 15.14
C MET A 84 13.56 1.04 14.21
N HIS A 85 14.30 2.14 14.43
CA HIS A 85 14.14 3.37 13.66
C HIS A 85 14.13 3.18 12.13
N PRO A 86 15.09 2.46 11.49
CA PRO A 86 15.06 2.28 10.05
C PRO A 86 13.79 1.55 9.55
N TYR A 87 13.27 0.59 10.31
CA TYR A 87 12.05 -0.13 9.93
C TYR A 87 10.82 0.76 9.99
N TYR A 88 10.76 1.71 10.93
CA TYR A 88 9.67 2.69 10.99
C TYR A 88 9.69 3.64 9.80
N VAL A 89 10.86 4.01 9.30
CA VAL A 89 10.99 4.82 8.08
C VAL A 89 10.50 4.03 6.86
N ILE A 90 10.94 2.78 6.69
CA ILE A 90 10.50 1.92 5.58
C ILE A 90 8.99 1.69 5.63
N ARG A 91 8.44 1.47 6.84
CA ARG A 91 7.01 1.34 7.08
C ARG A 91 6.24 2.58 6.65
N ALA A 92 6.72 3.77 7.03
CA ALA A 92 6.10 5.03 6.65
C ALA A 92 6.12 5.22 5.13
N PHE A 93 7.23 4.86 4.47
CA PHE A 93 7.33 4.89 3.02
C PHE A 93 6.34 3.92 2.34
N GLY A 94 6.23 2.68 2.81
CA GLY A 94 5.24 1.73 2.30
C GLY A 94 3.79 2.22 2.49
N GLY A 95 3.49 2.83 3.63
CA GLY A 95 2.21 3.48 3.89
C GLY A 95 1.94 4.68 2.98
N LEU A 96 2.96 5.48 2.68
CA LEU A 96 2.87 6.61 1.75
C LEU A 96 2.55 6.15 0.33
N LEU A 97 3.18 5.07 -0.16
CA LEU A 97 2.86 4.49 -1.47
C LEU A 97 1.39 4.07 -1.56
N PHE A 98 0.87 3.42 -0.51
CA PHE A 98 -0.54 3.05 -0.43
C PHE A 98 -1.47 4.28 -0.42
N LEU A 99 -1.10 5.32 0.34
CA LEU A 99 -1.86 6.58 0.37
C LEU A 99 -1.88 7.27 -1.00
N LEU A 100 -0.73 7.32 -1.69
CA LEU A 100 -0.66 7.87 -3.06
C LEU A 100 -1.55 7.08 -4.02
N GLY A 101 -1.60 5.75 -3.90
CA GLY A 101 -2.54 4.90 -4.62
C GLY A 101 -4.00 5.29 -4.35
N ALA A 102 -4.36 5.50 -3.09
CA ALA A 102 -5.71 5.93 -2.71
C ALA A 102 -6.06 7.34 -3.24
N LEU A 103 -5.11 8.27 -3.27
CA LEU A 103 -5.31 9.59 -3.88
C LEU A 103 -5.56 9.50 -5.38
N ILE A 104 -4.87 8.60 -6.09
CA ILE A 104 -5.13 8.31 -7.51
C ILE A 104 -6.55 7.77 -7.68
N MET A 105 -7.00 6.87 -6.80
CA MET A 105 -8.38 6.38 -6.81
C MET A 105 -9.39 7.51 -6.65
N ILE A 106 -9.22 8.36 -5.61
CA ILE A 106 -10.12 9.47 -5.34
C ILE A 106 -10.22 10.39 -6.55
N TYR A 107 -9.09 10.73 -7.16
CA TYR A 107 -9.06 11.53 -8.38
C TYR A 107 -9.82 10.84 -9.52
N ASN A 108 -9.55 9.56 -9.78
CA ASN A 108 -10.22 8.81 -10.86
C ASN A 108 -11.75 8.75 -10.66
N LEU A 109 -12.19 8.47 -9.43
CA LEU A 109 -13.61 8.43 -9.08
C LEU A 109 -14.26 9.82 -9.18
N TYR A 110 -13.58 10.88 -8.73
CA TYR A 110 -14.08 12.25 -8.87
C TYR A 110 -14.31 12.64 -10.34
N ARG A 111 -13.34 12.35 -11.22
CA ARG A 111 -13.48 12.58 -12.68
C ARG A 111 -14.63 11.77 -13.27
N THR A 112 -14.81 10.52 -12.80
CA THR A 112 -15.92 9.64 -13.22
C THR A 112 -17.28 10.24 -12.88
N VAL A 113 -17.44 10.77 -11.66
CA VAL A 113 -18.67 11.41 -11.19
C VAL A 113 -19.03 12.63 -12.04
N ARG A 114 -18.03 13.48 -12.35
CA ARG A 114 -18.22 14.65 -13.24
C ARG A 114 -18.64 14.28 -14.66
N GLY A 115 -18.40 13.05 -15.09
CA GLY A 115 -18.75 12.58 -16.43
C GLY A 115 -17.70 12.91 -17.48
N ASP A 116 -16.49 13.21 -17.05
CA ASP A 116 -15.38 13.40 -17.97
C ASP A 116 -15.10 12.08 -18.68
N THR A 117 -14.94 12.12 -20.00
CA THR A 117 -14.54 10.97 -20.79
C THR A 117 -13.07 11.12 -21.17
N ARG A 118 -12.32 10.03 -21.11
CA ARG A 118 -10.93 10.00 -21.56
C ARG A 118 -10.80 8.98 -22.68
N ALA A 119 -10.40 9.45 -23.86
CA ALA A 119 -9.95 8.56 -24.91
C ALA A 119 -8.56 8.03 -24.52
N GLU A 120 -8.49 6.78 -24.07
CA GLU A 120 -7.22 6.11 -23.80
C GLU A 120 -6.87 5.17 -24.95
N ALA A 121 -5.61 5.24 -25.42
CA ALA A 121 -5.09 4.22 -26.32
C ALA A 121 -5.07 2.85 -25.60
N PRO A 122 -5.34 1.74 -26.30
CA PRO A 122 -5.36 0.41 -25.70
C PRO A 122 -4.07 0.14 -24.92
N THR A 123 -4.19 -0.21 -23.65
CA THR A 123 -3.05 -0.61 -22.82
C THR A 123 -2.50 -1.93 -23.34
N GLY A 124 -1.26 -1.92 -23.85
CA GLY A 124 -0.56 -3.11 -24.35
C GLY A 124 -0.22 -3.07 -25.85
N VAL A 125 -0.63 -2.04 -26.60
CA VAL A 125 -0.20 -1.84 -27.99
C VAL A 125 1.06 -0.97 -27.99
N PRO A 126 2.20 -1.44 -28.55
CA PRO A 126 3.38 -0.60 -28.73
C PRO A 126 3.01 0.63 -29.55
N ALA A 127 3.52 1.80 -29.18
CA ALA A 127 3.40 2.98 -30.03
C ALA A 127 3.98 2.62 -31.42
N ALA A 128 3.16 2.74 -32.46
CA ALA A 128 3.63 2.54 -33.83
C ALA A 128 4.81 3.51 -34.06
N ALA A 129 5.94 2.95 -34.48
CA ALA A 129 7.15 3.70 -34.81
C ALA A 129 6.95 4.59 -36.03
#